data_AF-A0A5Q2TFG5-F1
#
_entry.id   AF-A0A5Q2TFG5-F1
#
_cell.length_a   1.000
_cell.length_b   1.000
_cell.length_c   1.000
_cell.angle_alpha   90.00
_cell.angle_beta   90.00
_cell.angle_gamma   90.00
#
_symmetry.space_group_name_H-M   'P 1'
#
loop_
_entity.id
_entity.type
_entity.pdbx_description
1 polymer ?
#
loop_
_entity_poly.entity_id
_entity_poly.type
_entity_poly.pdbx_seq_one_letter_code
_entity_poly.pdbx_strand_id
1 'polypeptide(L)'
;MLTIIAYSSLIVALVSIVLAVSGKRHYYWISAIGIYIFSFLAGFSIGQLTVGLTFIPLVLAIGYTFDWIKNKVQILIVLSLGGLIGFVMVFFVDNKWVFFPFWIFS
;
A
#
# COMPACT_ATOMS: atom_id res chain seq x y z
N MET A 1 -15.35 7.69 15.37
CA MET A 1 -13.94 7.50 15.78
C MET A 1 -13.14 6.77 14.70
N LEU A 2 -13.56 5.57 14.28
CA LEU A 2 -12.91 4.83 13.17
C LEU A 2 -12.88 5.61 11.85
N THR A 3 -13.93 6.34 11.53
CA THR A 3 -13.98 7.24 10.36
C THR A 3 -12.88 8.30 10.39
N ILE A 4 -12.60 8.89 11.56
CA ILE A 4 -11.53 9.89 11.73
C ILE A 4 -10.17 9.24 11.45
N ILE A 5 -9.96 8.00 11.94
CA ILE A 5 -8.73 7.23 11.71
C ILE A 5 -8.59 6.84 10.23
N ALA A 6 -9.68 6.46 9.57
CA ALA A 6 -9.67 6.14 8.15
C ALA A 6 -9.26 7.36 7.31
N TYR A 7 -9.89 8.52 7.51
CA TYR A 7 -9.53 9.71 6.74
C TYR A 7 -8.15 10.26 7.10
N SER A 8 -7.73 10.20 8.37
CA SER A 8 -6.39 10.63 8.75
C SER A 8 -5.31 9.72 8.17
N SER A 9 -5.50 8.39 8.19
CA SER A 9 -4.58 7.43 7.57
C SER A 9 -4.48 7.62 6.06
N LEU A 10 -5.60 7.92 5.39
CA LEU A 10 -5.60 8.27 3.96
C LEU A 10 -4.82 9.56 3.67
N ILE A 11 -5.04 10.62 4.46
CA ILE A 11 -4.29 11.89 4.32
C ILE A 11 -2.80 11.66 4.52
N VAL A 12 -2.41 10.95 5.58
CA VAL A 12 -1.01 10.61 5.86
C VAL A 12 -0.41 9.78 4.73
N ALA A 13 -1.16 8.83 4.19
CA ALA A 13 -0.73 8.03 3.04
C ALA A 13 -0.46 8.89 1.81
N LEU A 14 -1.39 9.79 1.45
CA LEU A 14 -1.27 10.67 0.29
C LEU A 14 -0.08 11.64 0.44
N VAL A 15 0.06 12.29 1.60
CA VAL A 15 1.21 13.18 1.88
C VAL A 15 2.52 12.39 1.81
N SER A 16 2.54 11.17 2.32
CA SER A 16 3.73 10.31 2.28
C SER A 16 4.11 9.90 0.86
N ILE A 17 3.13 9.63 -0.02
CA ILE A 17 3.39 9.38 -1.45
C ILE A 17 4.07 10.59 -2.09
N VAL A 18 3.53 11.79 -1.87
CA VAL A 18 4.10 13.03 -2.44
C VAL A 18 5.55 13.22 -2.00
N LEU A 19 5.83 13.00 -0.70
CA LEU A 19 7.19 13.08 -0.16
C LEU A 19 8.11 11.98 -0.70
N ALA A 20 7.58 10.77 -0.90
CA ALA A 20 8.32 9.64 -1.44
C ALA A 20 8.73 9.84 -2.90
N VAL A 21 7.81 10.35 -3.72
CA VAL A 21 8.06 10.70 -5.13
C VAL A 21 9.04 11.88 -5.24
N SER A 22 9.02 12.81 -4.29
CA SER A 22 9.96 13.94 -4.22
C SER A 22 11.39 13.54 -3.81
N GLY A 23 11.67 12.24 -3.63
CA GLY A 23 13.02 11.72 -3.36
C GLY A 23 13.22 11.19 -1.95
N LYS A 24 12.29 11.45 -1.01
CA LYS A 24 12.38 10.89 0.35
C LYS A 24 11.79 9.47 0.38
N ARG A 25 12.52 8.51 -0.19
CA ARG A 25 12.05 7.12 -0.43
C ARG A 25 11.52 6.39 0.81
N HIS A 26 11.93 6.78 2.02
CA HIS A 26 11.50 6.13 3.26
C HIS A 26 10.00 6.32 3.52
N TYR A 27 9.38 7.36 2.95
CA TYR A 27 7.94 7.61 3.09
C TYR A 27 7.08 6.61 2.31
N TYR A 28 7.65 5.77 1.43
CA TYR A 28 6.91 4.66 0.84
C TYR A 28 6.42 3.66 1.91
N TRP A 29 7.19 3.43 2.98
CA TRP A 29 6.75 2.59 4.10
C TRP A 29 5.53 3.18 4.82
N ILE A 30 5.58 4.49 5.11
CA ILE A 30 4.49 5.20 5.80
C ILE A 30 3.24 5.21 4.93
N SER A 31 3.42 5.41 3.62
CA SER A 31 2.34 5.32 2.65
C SER A 31 1.69 3.94 2.66
N ALA A 32 2.48 2.85 2.55
CA ALA A 32 1.95 1.50 2.54
C ALA A 32 1.13 1.20 3.81
N ILE A 33 1.65 1.56 4.99
CA ILE A 33 0.94 1.37 6.26
C ILE A 33 -0.36 2.20 6.29
N GLY A 34 -0.32 3.45 5.85
CA GLY A 34 -1.50 4.31 5.83
C GLY A 34 -2.60 3.80 4.91
N ILE A 35 -2.26 3.34 3.69
CA ILE A 35 -3.23 2.75 2.76
C ILE A 35 -3.77 1.44 3.34
N TYR A 36 -2.95 0.61 3.98
CA TYR A 36 -3.41 -0.62 4.62
C TYR A 36 -4.43 -0.39 5.73
N ILE A 37 -4.17 0.58 6.62
CA ILE A 37 -5.09 0.95 7.70
C ILE A 37 -6.38 1.54 7.13
N PHE A 38 -6.28 2.45 6.15
CA PHE A 38 -7.45 3.01 5.48
C PHE A 38 -8.28 1.91 4.83
N SER A 39 -7.62 1.02 4.10
CA SER A 39 -8.22 -0.10 3.40
C SER A 39 -8.99 -1.01 4.35
N PHE A 40 -8.41 -1.38 5.49
CA PHE A 40 -9.09 -2.16 6.50
C PHE A 40 -10.36 -1.45 7.04
N LEU A 41 -10.31 -0.12 7.21
CA LEU A 41 -11.43 0.66 7.75
C LEU A 41 -12.48 1.09 6.72
N ALA A 42 -12.15 1.07 5.42
CA ALA A 42 -13.00 1.60 4.34
C ALA A 42 -14.16 0.65 3.95
N GLY A 43 -14.28 -0.52 4.59
CA GLY A 43 -15.33 -1.51 4.33
C GLY A 43 -15.04 -2.40 3.11
N PHE A 44 -15.87 -3.44 2.90
CA PHE A 44 -15.57 -4.57 2.02
C PHE A 44 -15.01 -4.20 0.64
N SER A 45 -15.79 -3.60 -0.27
CA SER A 45 -15.34 -3.40 -1.66
C SER A 45 -14.25 -2.33 -1.80
N ILE A 46 -14.34 -1.23 -1.06
CA ILE A 46 -13.35 -0.14 -1.15
C ILE A 46 -12.05 -0.56 -0.49
N GLY A 47 -12.14 -1.24 0.65
CA GLY A 47 -11.02 -1.83 1.34
C GLY A 47 -10.27 -2.81 0.45
N GLN A 48 -10.98 -3.74 -0.17
CA GLN A 48 -10.35 -4.74 -1.03
C GLN A 48 -9.62 -4.11 -2.22
N LEU A 49 -10.17 -3.09 -2.88
CA LEU A 49 -9.42 -2.43 -3.96
C LEU A 49 -8.19 -1.66 -3.44
N THR A 50 -8.33 -0.98 -2.31
CA THR A 50 -7.26 -0.15 -1.74
C THR A 50 -6.13 -0.97 -1.12
N VAL A 51 -6.40 -2.17 -0.62
CA VAL A 51 -5.36 -3.08 -0.13
C VAL A 51 -4.46 -3.54 -1.28
N GLY A 52 -5.03 -3.73 -2.48
CA GLY A 52 -4.26 -4.05 -3.68
C GLY A 52 -3.28 -2.92 -4.00
N LEU A 53 -3.73 -1.66 -3.85
CA LEU A 53 -2.88 -0.49 -4.05
C LEU A 53 -1.76 -0.39 -3.02
N THR A 54 -1.92 -0.90 -1.79
CA THR A 54 -0.85 -0.94 -0.78
C THR A 54 0.41 -1.65 -1.27
N PHE A 55 0.27 -2.66 -2.13
CA PHE A 55 1.42 -3.41 -2.63
C PHE A 55 2.35 -2.56 -3.51
N ILE A 56 1.84 -1.50 -4.15
CA ILE A 56 2.68 -0.60 -4.96
C ILE A 56 3.74 0.12 -4.10
N PRO A 57 3.37 0.96 -3.10
CA PRO A 57 4.35 1.59 -2.23
C PRO A 57 5.12 0.57 -1.40
N LEU A 58 4.54 -0.59 -1.06
CA LEU A 58 5.24 -1.63 -0.31
C LEU A 58 6.44 -2.20 -1.09
N VAL A 59 6.22 -2.66 -2.34
CA VAL A 59 7.30 -3.23 -3.15
C VAL A 59 8.32 -2.15 -3.52
N LEU A 60 7.89 -0.90 -3.76
CA LEU A 60 8.80 0.22 -3.93
C LEU A 60 9.64 0.48 -2.67
N ALA A 61 9.04 0.44 -1.48
CA ALA A 61 9.75 0.63 -0.22
C ALA A 61 10.82 -0.45 -0.04
N ILE A 62 10.46 -1.72 -0.26
CA ILE A 62 11.37 -2.86 -0.22
C ILE A 62 12.51 -2.68 -1.23
N GLY A 63 12.18 -2.42 -2.50
CA GLY A 63 13.18 -2.27 -3.56
C GLY A 63 14.15 -1.11 -3.32
N TYR A 64 13.71 -0.02 -2.68
CA TYR A 64 14.60 1.07 -2.27
C TYR A 64 15.40 0.75 -0.99
N THR A 65 14.83 0.02 -0.03
CA THR A 65 15.55 -0.40 1.19
C THR A 65 16.69 -1.36 0.89
N PHE A 66 16.53 -2.26 -0.07
CA PHE A 66 17.58 -3.21 -0.50
C PHE A 66 18.48 -2.69 -1.63
N ASP A 67 18.38 -1.41 -1.99
CA ASP A 67 19.15 -0.79 -3.08
C ASP A 67 19.00 -1.51 -4.45
N TRP A 68 17.85 -2.15 -4.70
CA TRP A 68 17.54 -2.81 -5.97
C TRP A 68 17.14 -1.81 -7.07
N ILE A 69 16.71 -0.61 -6.67
CA ILE A 69 16.19 0.43 -7.56
C ILE A 69 17.20 1.57 -7.71
N LYS A 70 17.86 1.61 -8.87
CA LYS A 70 18.89 2.60 -9.25
C LYS A 70 18.45 3.45 -10.44
N ASN A 71 17.69 2.86 -11.36
CA ASN A 71 17.29 3.50 -12.62
C ASN A 71 15.77 3.58 -12.79
N LYS A 72 15.32 4.50 -13.67
CA LYS A 72 13.89 4.69 -13.97
C LYS A 72 13.20 3.42 -14.49
N VAL A 73 13.91 2.57 -15.22
CA VAL A 73 13.38 1.28 -15.71
C VAL A 73 13.11 0.30 -14.56
N GLN A 74 14.00 0.25 -13.57
CA GLN A 74 13.80 -0.59 -12.38
C GLN A 74 12.62 -0.09 -11.55
N ILE A 75 12.42 1.23 -11.44
CA ILE A 75 11.22 1.80 -10.81
C ILE A 75 9.97 1.28 -11.53
N LEU A 76 9.94 1.36 -12.86
CA LEU A 76 8.79 0.91 -13.65
C LEU A 76 8.51 -0.59 -13.44
N ILE A 77 9.54 -1.43 -13.49
CA ILE A 77 9.42 -2.88 -13.26
C ILE A 77 8.87 -3.17 -11.86
N VAL A 78 9.42 -2.52 -10.83
CA VAL A 78 8.97 -2.71 -9.45
C VAL A 78 7.55 -2.21 -9.24
N LEU A 79 7.18 -1.09 -9.85
CA LEU A 79 5.83 -0.54 -9.80
C LEU A 79 4.83 -1.50 -10.48
N SER A 80 5.19 -2.04 -11.65
CA SER A 80 4.38 -3.06 -12.34
C SER A 80 4.26 -4.35 -11.51
N LEU A 81 5.32 -4.79 -10.86
CA LEU A 81 5.29 -5.93 -9.95
C LEU A 81 4.37 -5.68 -8.75
N GLY A 82 4.45 -4.51 -8.12
CA GLY A 82 3.55 -4.12 -7.03
C GLY A 82 2.09 -4.12 -7.47
N GLY A 83 1.80 -3.58 -8.66
CA GLY A 83 0.46 -3.61 -9.24
C GLY A 83 -0.04 -5.02 -9.56
N LEU A 84 0.83 -5.89 -10.10
CA LEU A 84 0.50 -7.28 -10.41
C LEU A 84 0.24 -8.10 -9.14
N ILE A 85 1.10 -7.95 -8.12
CA ILE A 85 0.90 -8.56 -6.80
C ILE A 85 -0.41 -8.07 -6.19
N GLY A 86 -0.66 -6.76 -6.22
CA GLY A 86 -1.91 -6.17 -5.74
C GLY A 86 -3.13 -6.75 -6.45
N PHE A 87 -3.08 -6.88 -7.78
CA PHE A 87 -4.14 -7.49 -8.57
C PHE A 87 -4.38 -8.95 -8.18
N VAL A 88 -3.31 -9.77 -8.09
CA VAL A 88 -3.43 -11.17 -7.68
C VAL A 88 -4.03 -11.29 -6.28
N MET A 89 -3.57 -10.46 -5.34
CA MET A 89 -4.09 -10.43 -3.97
C MET A 89 -5.57 -10.07 -3.92
N VAL A 90 -6.02 -9.11 -4.72
CA VAL A 90 -7.42 -8.67 -4.73
C VAL A 90 -8.38 -9.70 -5.31
N PHE A 91 -7.99 -10.39 -6.39
CA PHE A 91 -8.91 -11.27 -7.12
C PHE A 91 -8.83 -12.74 -6.72
N PHE A 92 -7.67 -13.21 -6.24
CA PHE A 92 -7.42 -14.64 -6.02
C PHE A 92 -7.18 -15.02 -4.56
N VAL A 93 -6.87 -14.05 -3.69
CA VAL A 93 -6.58 -14.33 -2.29
C VAL A 93 -7.80 -13.97 -1.43
N ASP A 94 -8.17 -14.88 -0.54
CA ASP A 94 -9.28 -14.69 0.40
C ASP A 94 -8.99 -13.48 1.31
N ASN A 95 -10.01 -12.63 1.50
CA ASN A 95 -9.99 -11.44 2.34
C ASN A 95 -9.36 -11.69 3.71
N LYS A 96 -9.55 -12.89 4.26
CA LYS A 96 -8.94 -13.34 5.53
C LYS A 96 -7.42 -13.16 5.58
N TRP A 97 -6.73 -13.49 4.49
CA TRP A 97 -5.27 -13.40 4.40
C TRP A 97 -4.80 -12.01 4.03
N VAL A 98 -5.59 -11.32 3.21
CA VAL A 98 -5.28 -9.97 2.72
C VAL A 98 -5.33 -8.94 3.84
N PHE A 99 -6.23 -9.11 4.81
CA PHE A 99 -6.39 -8.23 5.97
C PHE A 99 -5.73 -8.77 7.25
N PHE A 100 -4.82 -9.73 7.17
CA PHE A 100 -4.13 -10.24 8.36
C PHE A 100 -3.18 -9.17 8.97
N PRO A 101 -3.16 -8.94 10.30
CA PRO A 101 -3.86 -9.65 11.38
C PRO A 101 -5.22 -9.05 11.78
N PHE A 102 -5.71 -8.04 11.06
CA PHE A 102 -6.97 -7.36 11.36
C PHE A 102 -8.24 -8.13 10.97
N TRP A 103 -8.09 -9.29 10.32
CA TRP A 103 -9.18 -10.19 9.93
C TRP A 103 -10.19 -10.56 11.04
N ILE A 104 -9.81 -10.51 12.32
CA ILE A 104 -10.71 -10.79 13.47
C ILE A 104 -11.80 -9.72 13.59
N PHE A 105 -11.55 -8.54 13.04
CA PHE A 105 -12.42 -7.37 13.11
C PHE A 105 -13.16 -7.09 11.80
N SER A 106 -12.95 -7.92 10.76
CA SER A 106 -13.61 -7.84 9.44
C SER A 106 -14.71 -8.89 9.31
#